data_AF-A0A9D9TI04-F1
#
_entry.id   AF-A0A9D9TI04-F1
#
_cell.length_a   1.000
_cell.length_b   1.000
_cell.length_c   1.000
_cell.angle_alpha   90.00
_cell.angle_beta   90.00
_cell.angle_gamma   90.00
#
_symmetry.space_group_name_H-M   'P 1'
#
loop_
_entity.id
_entity.type
_entity.pdbx_description
1 polymer ?
#
loop_
_entity_poly.entity_id
_entity_poly.type
_entity_poly.pdbx_seq_one_letter_code
_entity_poly.pdbx_strand_id
1 'polypeptide(L)'
;MSKPKEEIYFKQLDGIRFLAVALVLIDHWSAGTITNRLPLGPLGVTMFFVLSGFLITRILIQSKITDDNTGRSHWFSIKQFMIRRSLRIFPIYFLSIFLCYVLDVSPVREKILWCITYSTNIYIALNGKWLGTIDHL
;
A
#
# COMPACT_ATOMS: atom_id res chain seq x y z
N MET A 1 -9.47 -23.05 -30.33
CA MET A 1 -9.52 -22.97 -28.86
C MET A 1 -8.26 -22.25 -28.37
N SER A 2 -8.36 -20.96 -28.04
CA SER A 2 -7.19 -20.18 -27.57
C SER A 2 -6.78 -20.69 -26.18
N LYS A 3 -5.53 -21.12 -26.04
CA LYS A 3 -4.97 -21.53 -24.73
C LYS A 3 -5.23 -20.43 -23.69
N PRO A 4 -5.65 -20.76 -22.46
CA PRO A 4 -5.73 -19.77 -21.39
C PRO A 4 -4.35 -19.14 -21.23
N LYS A 5 -4.28 -17.81 -21.32
CA LYS A 5 -3.05 -17.05 -21.09
C LYS A 5 -2.65 -17.33 -19.64
N GLU A 6 -1.59 -18.10 -19.41
CA GLU A 6 -1.07 -18.30 -18.05
C GLU A 6 -0.70 -16.93 -17.49
N GLU A 7 -1.50 -16.44 -16.54
CA GLU A 7 -1.08 -15.28 -15.75
C GLU A 7 0.11 -15.71 -14.92
N ILE A 8 1.30 -15.27 -15.33
CA ILE A 8 2.56 -15.55 -14.64
C ILE A 8 2.49 -14.86 -13.27
N TYR A 9 1.99 -15.61 -12.28
CA TYR A 9 1.88 -15.24 -10.89
C TYR A 9 3.15 -15.65 -10.15
N PHE A 10 3.95 -14.66 -9.76
CA PHE A 10 5.22 -14.90 -9.07
C PHE A 10 5.00 -15.03 -7.56
N LYS A 11 4.70 -16.25 -7.13
CA LYS A 11 4.55 -16.60 -5.70
C LYS A 11 5.76 -16.16 -4.86
N GLN A 12 6.95 -16.22 -5.42
CA GLN A 12 8.21 -15.85 -4.76
C GLN A 12 8.25 -14.37 -4.39
N LEU A 13 7.73 -13.49 -5.26
CA LEU A 13 7.71 -12.05 -5.00
C LEU A 13 6.75 -11.69 -3.86
N ASP A 14 5.63 -12.42 -3.75
CA ASP A 14 4.71 -12.23 -2.63
C ASP A 14 5.33 -12.70 -1.29
N GLY A 15 6.14 -13.75 -1.31
CA GLY A 15 6.95 -14.16 -0.14
C GLY A 15 7.94 -13.08 0.30
N ILE A 16 8.67 -12.47 -0.64
CA ILE A 16 9.63 -11.40 -0.30
C ILE A 16 8.88 -10.14 0.17
N ARG A 17 7.73 -9.81 -0.42
CA ARG A 17 6.88 -8.70 0.05
C ARG A 17 6.36 -8.94 1.47
N PHE A 18 5.99 -10.18 1.80
CA PHE A 18 5.62 -10.55 3.16
C PHE A 18 6.77 -10.33 4.13
N LEU A 19 7.99 -10.79 3.78
CA LEU A 19 9.18 -10.54 4.59
C LEU A 19 9.47 -9.04 4.76
N ALA A 20 9.32 -8.26 3.70
CA ALA A 20 9.50 -6.81 3.76
C ALA A 20 8.53 -6.14 4.74
N VAL A 21 7.26 -6.54 4.75
CA VAL A 21 6.27 -6.07 5.74
C VAL A 21 6.61 -6.58 7.14
N ALA A 22 7.07 -7.82 7.29
CA ALA A 22 7.47 -8.36 8.59
C ALA A 22 8.63 -7.56 9.20
N LEU A 23 9.60 -7.11 8.40
CA LEU A 23 10.68 -6.24 8.87
C LEU A 23 10.17 -4.90 9.40
N VAL A 24 9.16 -4.31 8.75
CA VAL A 24 8.51 -3.07 9.22
C VAL A 24 7.79 -3.31 10.55
N LEU A 25 7.05 -4.41 10.68
CA LEU A 25 6.35 -4.75 11.91
C LEU A 25 7.30 -5.03 13.08
N ILE A 26 8.43 -5.70 12.82
CA ILE A 26 9.47 -5.96 13.84
C ILE A 26 10.10 -4.64 14.31
N ASP A 27 10.37 -3.72 13.39
CA ASP A 27 10.92 -2.41 13.73
C ASP A 27 9.96 -1.62 14.65
N HIS A 28 8.68 -1.56 14.31
CA HIS A 28 7.66 -0.90 15.13
C HIS A 28 7.45 -1.61 16.49
N TRP A 29 7.38 -2.94 16.51
CA TRP A 29 7.16 -3.70 17.75
C TRP A 29 8.36 -3.61 18.71
N SER A 30 9.58 -3.61 18.18
CA SER A 30 10.77 -3.54 19.01
C SER A 30 11.05 -2.14 19.57
N ALA A 31 10.29 -1.11 19.15
CA ALA A 31 10.43 0.28 19.59
C ALA A 31 11.90 0.77 19.54
N GLY A 32 12.69 0.32 18.56
CA GLY A 32 14.09 0.68 18.42
C GLY A 32 15.08 -0.11 19.30
N THR A 33 14.63 -0.98 20.21
CA THR A 33 15.53 -1.72 21.12
C THR A 33 16.40 -2.75 20.39
N ILE A 34 15.84 -3.43 19.39
CA ILE A 34 16.55 -4.40 18.53
C ILE A 34 17.14 -3.69 17.30
N THR A 35 16.47 -2.64 16.81
CA THR A 35 16.79 -1.97 15.55
C THR A 35 17.69 -0.74 15.66
N ASN A 36 18.15 -0.38 16.87
CA ASN A 36 19.13 0.70 17.06
C ASN A 36 20.45 0.48 16.29
N ARG A 37 20.71 -0.74 15.79
CA ARG A 37 21.86 -1.08 14.96
C ARG A 37 21.54 -1.30 13.48
N LEU A 38 20.28 -1.58 13.12
CA LEU A 38 19.88 -1.89 11.75
C LEU A 38 18.52 -1.24 11.43
N PRO A 39 18.41 -0.39 10.39
CA PRO A 39 17.17 0.30 10.04
C PRO A 39 16.20 -0.63 9.30
N LEU A 40 15.66 -1.63 10.01
CA LEU A 40 14.79 -2.66 9.42
C LEU A 40 13.49 -2.09 8.87
N GLY A 41 12.91 -1.08 9.52
CA GLY A 41 11.70 -0.40 9.07
C GLY A 41 11.88 0.27 7.71
N PRO A 42 12.79 1.26 7.57
CA PRO A 42 13.06 1.93 6.30
C PRO A 42 13.45 0.97 5.17
N LEU A 43 14.25 -0.06 5.49
CA LEU A 43 14.65 -1.10 4.53
C LEU A 43 13.45 -1.92 4.06
N GLY A 44 12.60 -2.39 4.98
CA GLY A 44 11.38 -3.12 4.68
C GLY A 44 10.41 -2.31 3.82
N VAL A 45 10.18 -1.04 4.17
CA VAL A 45 9.37 -0.10 3.39
C VAL A 45 9.92 0.04 1.97
N THR A 46 11.23 0.28 1.82
CA THR A 46 11.88 0.43 0.51
C THR A 46 11.75 -0.84 -0.33
N MET A 47 12.03 -2.01 0.24
CA MET A 47 11.88 -3.29 -0.44
C MET A 47 10.45 -3.53 -0.91
N PHE A 48 9.46 -3.29 -0.04
CA PHE A 48 8.05 -3.48 -0.36
C PHE A 48 7.61 -2.57 -1.52
N PHE A 49 8.03 -1.30 -1.52
CA PHE A 49 7.70 -0.36 -2.58
C PHE A 49 8.35 -0.71 -3.92
N VAL A 50 9.64 -1.08 -3.93
CA VAL A 50 10.35 -1.48 -5.16
C VAL A 50 9.68 -2.72 -5.79
N LEU A 51 9.40 -3.75 -4.99
CA LEU A 51 8.76 -4.98 -5.46
C LEU A 51 7.33 -4.73 -5.96
N SER A 52 6.58 -3.90 -5.24
CA SER A 52 5.21 -3.53 -5.64
C SER A 52 5.23 -2.72 -6.94
N GLY A 53 6.15 -1.77 -7.09
CA GLY A 53 6.32 -0.97 -8.31
C GLY A 53 6.67 -1.84 -9.51
N PHE A 54 7.61 -2.77 -9.36
CA PHE A 54 7.95 -3.74 -10.41
C PHE A 54 6.73 -4.55 -10.86
N LEU A 55 5.96 -5.10 -9.91
CA LEU A 55 4.79 -5.91 -10.22
C LEU A 55 3.69 -5.09 -10.91
N ILE A 56 3.39 -3.89 -10.40
CA ILE A 56 2.38 -2.99 -10.97
C ILE A 56 2.74 -2.62 -12.40
N THR A 57 3.98 -2.18 -12.65
CA THR A 57 4.45 -1.81 -13.98
C THR A 57 4.33 -2.96 -14.96
N ARG A 58 4.72 -4.17 -14.56
CA ARG A 58 4.60 -5.37 -15.40
C ARG A 58 3.14 -5.70 -15.74
N ILE A 59 2.22 -5.63 -14.76
CA ILE A 59 0.78 -5.84 -14.99
C ILE A 59 0.24 -4.80 -15.99
N LEU A 60 0.63 -3.54 -15.84
CA LEU A 60 0.17 -2.46 -16.73
C LEU A 60 0.71 -2.63 -18.16
N ILE A 61 1.98 -3.02 -18.33
CA ILE A 61 2.55 -3.32 -19.65
C ILE A 61 1.82 -4.49 -20.30
N GLN A 62 1.59 -5.58 -19.55
CA GLN A 62 0.87 -6.74 -20.07
C GLN A 62 -0.58 -6.40 -20.46
N SER A 63 -1.23 -5.54 -19.67
CA SER A 63 -2.57 -5.04 -19.95
C SER A 63 -2.58 -4.19 -21.23
N LYS A 64 -1.59 -3.29 -21.37
CA LYS A 64 -1.41 -2.46 -22.57
C LYS A 64 -1.27 -3.31 -23.83
N ILE A 65 -0.37 -4.30 -23.82
CA ILE A 65 -0.17 -5.22 -24.95
C ILE A 65 -1.46 -5.97 -25.29
N THR A 66 -2.26 -6.35 -24.28
CA THR A 66 -3.53 -7.04 -24.49
C THR A 66 -4.58 -6.12 -25.10
N ASP A 67 -4.60 -4.85 -24.69
CA ASP A 67 -5.49 -3.84 -25.27
C ASP A 67 -5.14 -3.55 -26.73
N ASP A 68 -3.85 -3.39 -27.05
CA ASP A 68 -3.34 -3.20 -28.42
C ASP A 68 -3.80 -4.34 -29.35
N ASN A 69 -3.65 -5.59 -28.90
CA ASN A 69 -4.04 -6.78 -29.68
C ASN A 69 -5.56 -6.94 -29.84
N THR A 70 -6.37 -6.34 -28.97
CA THR A 70 -7.83 -6.47 -28.99
C THR A 70 -8.54 -5.21 -29.50
N GLY A 71 -7.78 -4.19 -29.92
CA GLY A 71 -8.31 -2.89 -30.34
C GLY A 71 -9.04 -2.13 -29.23
N ARG A 72 -8.80 -2.49 -27.96
CA ARG A 72 -9.44 -1.84 -26.80
C ARG A 72 -8.67 -0.60 -26.38
N SER A 73 -9.38 0.38 -25.82
CA SER A 73 -8.75 1.56 -25.22
C SER A 73 -7.93 1.17 -23.98
N HIS A 74 -6.67 1.59 -23.90
CA HIS A 74 -5.82 1.42 -22.72
C HIS A 74 -6.44 1.93 -21.42
N TRP A 75 -7.28 2.97 -21.53
CA TRP A 75 -7.97 3.55 -20.38
C TRP A 75 -8.88 2.53 -19.67
N PHE A 76 -9.42 1.56 -20.41
CA PHE A 76 -10.25 0.51 -19.86
C PHE A 76 -9.49 -0.37 -18.87
N SER A 77 -8.32 -0.88 -19.25
CA SER A 77 -7.52 -1.73 -18.39
C SER A 77 -6.92 -0.98 -17.20
N ILE A 78 -6.51 0.28 -17.39
CA ILE A 78 -6.04 1.14 -16.29
C ILE A 78 -7.17 1.38 -15.28
N LYS A 79 -8.37 1.74 -15.75
CA LYS A 79 -9.54 1.91 -14.88
C LYS A 79 -9.85 0.64 -14.10
N GLN A 80 -9.88 -0.50 -14.76
CA GLN A 80 -10.09 -1.78 -14.11
C GLN A 80 -9.04 -2.08 -13.04
N PHE A 81 -7.77 -1.81 -13.34
CA PHE A 81 -6.67 -2.00 -12.40
C PHE A 81 -6.83 -1.09 -11.17
N MET A 82 -7.17 0.18 -11.38
CA MET A 82 -7.44 1.14 -10.30
C MET A 82 -8.64 0.71 -9.45
N ILE A 83 -9.76 0.33 -10.07
CA ILE A 83 -10.97 -0.11 -9.35
C ILE A 83 -10.68 -1.33 -8.48
N ARG A 84 -10.03 -2.37 -9.02
CA ARG A 84 -9.68 -3.57 -8.24
C ARG A 84 -8.79 -3.23 -7.04
N ARG A 85 -7.84 -2.31 -7.22
CA ARG A 85 -6.94 -1.87 -6.15
C ARG A 85 -7.69 -1.05 -5.10
N SER A 86 -8.54 -0.11 -5.50
CA SER A 86 -9.35 0.70 -4.59
C SER A 86 -10.31 -0.15 -3.77
N LEU A 87 -11.01 -1.11 -4.39
CA LEU A 87 -11.91 -2.04 -3.70
C LEU A 87 -11.19 -2.96 -2.72
N ARG A 88 -9.87 -3.15 -2.85
CA ARG A 88 -9.07 -3.92 -1.90
C ARG A 88 -8.55 -3.07 -0.73
N ILE A 89 -8.12 -1.83 -1.00
CA ILE A 89 -7.44 -0.98 0.01
C ILE A 89 -8.44 -0.16 0.82
N PHE A 90 -9.43 0.45 0.16
CA PHE A 90 -10.35 1.39 0.82
C PHE A 90 -11.22 0.75 1.91
N PRO A 91 -11.78 -0.47 1.75
CA PRO A 91 -12.59 -1.06 2.82
C PRO A 91 -11.80 -1.24 4.11
N ILE A 92 -10.56 -1.75 4.00
CA ILE A 92 -9.69 -1.93 5.16
C ILE A 92 -9.26 -0.59 5.76
N TYR A 93 -8.98 0.41 4.92
CA TYR A 93 -8.62 1.74 5.37
C TYR A 93 -9.72 2.40 6.21
N PHE A 94 -10.95 2.45 5.67
CA PHE A 94 -12.08 3.05 6.38
C PHE A 94 -12.48 2.23 7.61
N LEU A 95 -12.34 0.91 7.56
CA LEU A 95 -12.54 0.06 8.74
C LEU A 95 -11.52 0.39 9.84
N SER A 96 -10.24 0.55 9.52
CA SER A 96 -9.22 0.93 10.49
C SER A 96 -9.51 2.31 11.11
N ILE A 97 -9.89 3.31 10.30
CA ILE A 97 -10.30 4.63 10.83
C ILE A 97 -11.50 4.49 11.75
N PHE A 98 -12.51 3.73 11.35
CA PHE A 98 -13.72 3.52 12.15
C PHE A 98 -13.39 2.87 13.49
N LEU A 99 -12.54 1.83 13.50
CA LEU A 99 -12.09 1.17 14.73
C LEU A 99 -11.31 2.14 15.63
N CYS A 100 -10.35 2.90 15.09
CA CYS A 100 -9.61 3.89 15.87
C CYS A 100 -10.52 5.00 16.44
N TYR A 101 -11.55 5.38 15.70
CA TYR A 101 -12.54 6.36 16.17
C TYR A 101 -13.39 5.80 17.33
N VAL A 102 -13.86 4.55 17.23
CA VAL A 102 -14.64 3.88 18.27
C VAL A 102 -13.80 3.62 19.53
N LEU A 103 -12.51 3.31 19.36
CA LEU A 103 -11.56 3.08 20.46
C LEU A 103 -10.99 4.37 21.09
N ASP A 104 -11.54 5.52 20.70
CA ASP A 104 -11.17 6.85 21.21
C ASP A 104 -9.67 7.21 21.09
N VAL A 105 -9.06 6.84 19.96
CA VAL A 105 -7.68 7.22 19.65
C VAL A 105 -7.63 8.72 19.32
N SER A 106 -7.19 9.54 20.28
CA SER A 106 -7.14 11.02 20.22
C SER A 106 -6.68 11.59 18.86
N PRO A 107 -5.54 11.16 18.28
CA PRO A 107 -5.08 11.76 17.03
C PRO A 107 -5.94 11.43 15.80
N VAL A 108 -6.74 10.34 15.81
CA VAL A 108 -7.74 10.07 14.75
C VAL A 108 -8.94 10.99 14.93
N ARG A 109 -9.44 11.15 16.17
CA ARG A 109 -10.63 11.97 16.44
C ARG A 109 -10.39 13.44 16.13
N GLU A 110 -9.24 13.97 16.52
CA GLU A 110 -8.87 15.38 16.29
C GLU A 110 -8.68 15.70 14.81
N LYS A 111 -8.19 14.73 14.02
CA LYS A 111 -7.81 14.93 12.61
C LYS A 111 -8.67 14.09 11.66
N ILE A 112 -9.87 13.71 12.11
CA ILE A 112 -10.74 12.79 11.38
C ILE A 112 -11.06 13.25 9.96
N LEU A 113 -11.19 14.57 9.75
CA LEU A 113 -11.42 15.13 8.44
C LEU A 113 -10.25 14.81 7.49
N TRP A 114 -9.01 15.05 7.94
CA TRP A 114 -7.78 14.73 7.18
C TRP A 114 -7.64 13.23 6.90
N CYS A 115 -8.06 12.39 7.85
CA CYS A 115 -8.09 10.93 7.66
C CYS A 115 -9.14 10.52 6.62
N ILE A 116 -10.39 10.97 6.73
CA ILE A 116 -11.46 10.57 5.80
C ILE A 116 -11.17 11.04 4.37
N THR A 117 -10.65 12.25 4.20
CA THR A 117 -10.29 12.78 2.88
C THR A 117 -8.97 12.24 2.33
N TYR A 118 -8.31 11.33 3.05
CA TYR A 118 -7.00 10.78 2.68
C TYR A 118 -5.92 11.86 2.46
N SER A 119 -6.02 12.99 3.17
CA SER A 119 -5.17 14.18 3.00
C SER A 119 -4.21 14.40 4.16
N THR A 120 -3.96 13.36 4.97
CA THR A 120 -3.00 13.39 6.09
C THR A 120 -1.60 13.83 5.66
N ASN A 121 -1.15 13.42 4.47
CA ASN A 121 0.15 13.84 3.93
C ASN A 121 0.25 15.35 3.70
N ILE A 122 -0.85 16.00 3.29
CA ILE A 122 -0.89 17.47 3.12
C ILE A 122 -0.81 18.13 4.49
N TYR A 123 -1.55 17.60 5.47
CA TYR A 123 -1.47 18.09 6.85
C TYR A 123 -0.03 18.00 7.41
N ILE A 124 0.64 16.86 7.23
CA ILE A 124 2.02 16.65 7.68
C ILE A 124 2.96 17.64 6.99
N ALA A 125 2.83 17.80 5.67
CA ALA A 125 3.65 18.73 4.89
C ALA A 125 3.50 20.20 5.34
N LEU A 126 2.28 20.63 5.67
CA LEU A 126 1.99 22.00 6.11
C LEU A 126 2.44 22.28 7.55
N ASN A 127 2.30 21.29 8.44
CA ASN A 127 2.55 21.48 9.88
C ASN A 127 3.94 21.01 10.32
N GLY A 128 4.68 20.31 9.46
CA GLY A 128 5.97 19.71 9.79
C GLY A 128 5.92 18.70 10.94
N LYS A 129 4.71 18.25 11.31
CA LYS A 129 4.46 17.36 12.45
C LYS A 129 3.66 16.16 11.98
N TRP A 130 4.12 15.00 12.43
CA TRP A 130 3.45 13.72 12.31
C TRP A 130 2.15 13.72 13.15
N LEU A 131 1.17 12.89 12.80
CA LEU A 131 -0.09 12.67 13.55
C LEU A 131 0.10 12.02 14.94
N GLY A 132 1.31 11.70 15.38
CA GLY A 132 1.62 11.15 16.71
C GLY A 132 1.83 9.64 16.67
N THR A 133 1.22 8.89 17.61
CA THR A 133 1.41 7.43 17.71
C THR A 133 0.88 6.67 16.48
N ILE A 134 0.00 7.26 15.68
CA ILE A 134 -0.56 6.61 14.48
C ILE A 134 0.43 6.53 13.33
N ASP A 135 1.42 7.44 13.25
CA ASP A 135 2.40 7.37 12.16
C ASP A 135 3.41 6.23 12.36
N HIS A 136 3.38 5.61 13.55
CA HIS A 136 4.16 4.43 13.90
C HIS A 136 3.29 3.15 14.00
N LEU A 137 2.01 3.20 13.59
CA LEU A 137 1.08 2.06 13.52
C LEU A 137 1.05 1.44 12.12
#